data_AF-A1TPP1-F1
#
_entry.id   AF-A1TPP1-F1
#
_cell.length_a   1.000
_cell.length_b   1.000
_cell.length_c   1.000
_cell.angle_alpha   90.00
_cell.angle_beta   90.00
_cell.angle_gamma   90.00
#
_symmetry.space_group_name_H-M   'P 1'
#
loop_
_entity.id
_entity.type
_entity.pdbx_description
1 polymer ?
#
loop_
_entity_poly.entity_id
_entity_poly.type
_entity_poly.pdbx_seq_one_letter_code
_entity_poly.pdbx_strand_id
1 'polypeptide(L)'
;MPACIDLRKAHLHRQHGDLMAIYTWINGERAMVLIPHLRARAPWYVVMDSAAYLYDIPEYLARQCRVACEVLGLEPSRPNWVRVATIINEGLPDLITMPSEPAWERAGQEIGTLIAKLDGKEIASEAVVIEDKGAEYVRS
;
A
#
# COMPACT_ATOMS: atom_id res chain seq x y z
N MET A 1 2.74 -9.04 11.78
CA MET A 1 3.45 -8.94 10.49
C MET A 1 3.43 -7.48 10.07
N PRO A 2 4.57 -6.86 9.74
CA PRO A 2 4.59 -5.49 9.18
C PRO A 2 3.91 -5.51 7.80
N ALA A 3 3.12 -4.49 7.50
CA ALA A 3 2.56 -4.32 6.15
C ALA A 3 3.68 -3.81 5.23
N CYS A 4 3.89 -4.50 4.10
CA CYS A 4 4.83 -4.10 3.05
C CYS A 4 4.06 -3.44 1.92
N ILE A 5 4.44 -2.22 1.53
CA ILE A 5 3.80 -1.47 0.44
C ILE A 5 4.89 -0.97 -0.50
N ASP A 6 4.78 -1.33 -1.78
CA ASP A 6 5.62 -0.77 -2.84
C ASP A 6 4.84 0.29 -3.62
N LEU A 7 5.11 1.56 -3.33
CA LEU A 7 4.47 2.70 -3.99
C LEU A 7 4.82 2.83 -5.48
N ARG A 8 5.86 2.14 -5.98
CA ARG A 8 6.19 2.11 -7.42
C ARG A 8 5.24 1.21 -8.21
N LYS A 9 4.50 0.36 -7.50
CA LYS A 9 3.63 -0.67 -8.05
C LYS A 9 2.15 -0.36 -7.78
N ALA A 10 1.80 0.91 -7.90
CA ALA A 10 0.43 1.36 -7.80
C ALA A 10 -0.32 1.16 -9.13
N HIS A 11 -1.55 0.69 -9.04
CA HIS A 11 -2.45 0.55 -10.19
C HIS A 11 -2.98 1.90 -10.65
N LEU A 12 -3.33 2.77 -9.70
CA LEU A 12 -3.95 4.07 -9.95
C LEU A 12 -3.62 5.04 -8.82
N HIS A 13 -3.59 6.33 -9.14
CA HIS A 13 -3.53 7.41 -8.16
C HIS A 13 -4.64 8.42 -8.46
N ARG A 14 -5.33 8.90 -7.42
CA ARG A 14 -6.27 10.02 -7.52
C ARG A 14 -5.93 11.07 -6.49
N GLN A 15 -5.85 12.31 -6.96
CA GLN A 15 -5.60 13.46 -6.09
C GLN A 15 -6.92 14.12 -5.70
N HIS A 16 -7.13 14.24 -4.40
CA HIS A 16 -8.28 14.92 -3.79
C HIS A 16 -7.77 16.09 -2.95
N GLY A 17 -7.38 17.18 -3.63
CA GLY A 17 -6.80 18.36 -2.99
C GLY A 17 -5.47 18.05 -2.29
N ASP A 18 -5.48 18.09 -0.96
CA ASP A 18 -4.36 17.81 -0.06
C ASP A 18 -4.22 16.33 0.31
N LEU A 19 -5.16 15.47 -0.09
CA LEU A 19 -5.10 14.01 0.08
C LEU A 19 -4.87 13.32 -1.28
N MET A 20 -4.13 12.21 -1.26
CA MET A 20 -3.92 11.34 -2.40
C MET A 20 -4.41 9.94 -2.06
N ALA A 21 -5.28 9.39 -2.90
CA ALA A 21 -5.70 8.00 -2.87
C ALA A 21 -4.83 7.20 -3.84
N ILE A 22 -4.14 6.18 -3.33
CA ILE A 22 -3.29 5.28 -4.09
C ILE A 22 -3.91 3.89 -4.04
N TYR A 23 -4.11 3.30 -5.20
CA TYR A 23 -4.70 1.99 -5.37
C TYR A 23 -3.57 1.01 -5.62
N THR A 24 -3.33 0.09 -4.68
CA THR A 24 -2.20 -0.83 -4.69
C THR A 24 -2.57 -2.18 -4.07
N TRP A 25 -1.61 -3.06 -3.89
CA TRP A 25 -1.78 -4.36 -3.24
C TRP A 25 -0.96 -4.40 -1.97
N ILE A 26 -1.56 -4.94 -0.91
CA ILE A 26 -0.92 -5.14 0.38
C ILE A 26 -1.10 -6.62 0.71
N ASN A 27 0.02 -7.35 0.78
CA ASN A 27 0.03 -8.79 1.07
C ASN A 27 -0.87 -9.63 0.12
N GLY A 28 -0.91 -9.36 -1.19
CA GLY A 28 -1.78 -10.09 -2.12
C GLY A 28 -3.18 -9.50 -2.27
N GLU A 29 -3.58 -8.57 -1.40
CA GLU A 29 -4.94 -8.04 -1.34
C GLU A 29 -5.01 -6.61 -1.89
N ARG A 30 -6.08 -6.31 -2.62
CA ARG A 30 -6.36 -4.97 -3.14
C ARG A 30 -6.56 -4.00 -1.97
N ALA A 31 -5.91 -2.84 -2.05
CA ALA A 31 -5.96 -1.84 -1.01
C ALA A 31 -5.98 -0.43 -1.58
N MET A 32 -6.77 0.43 -0.95
CA MET A 32 -6.75 1.87 -1.16
C MET A 32 -6.03 2.53 0.00
N VAL A 33 -4.95 3.26 -0.30
CA VAL A 33 -4.09 3.93 0.66
C VAL A 33 -4.29 5.43 0.53
N LEU A 34 -4.72 6.08 1.60
CA LEU A 34 -4.83 7.53 1.70
C LEU A 34 -3.56 8.11 2.31
N ILE A 35 -2.96 9.07 1.63
CA ILE A 35 -1.72 9.74 2.02
C ILE A 35 -1.93 11.27 1.93
N PRO A 36 -1.53 12.06 2.93
CA PRO A 36 -1.55 13.51 2.81
C PRO A 36 -0.39 13.99 1.95
N HIS A 37 -0.71 14.75 0.90
CA HIS A 37 0.26 15.24 -0.07
C HIS A 37 1.20 16.29 0.51
N LEU A 38 0.68 17.16 1.38
CA LEU A 38 1.41 18.31 1.93
C LEU A 38 2.21 17.98 3.20
N ARG A 39 2.12 16.76 3.72
CA ARG A 39 2.72 16.37 5.00
C ARG A 39 3.66 15.19 4.83
N ALA A 40 4.92 15.51 4.57
CA ALA A 40 5.97 14.50 4.52
C ALA A 40 6.01 13.70 5.84
N ARG A 41 6.13 12.36 5.74
CA ARG A 41 6.19 11.40 6.86
C ARG A 41 4.91 11.25 7.69
N ALA A 42 3.78 11.79 7.23
CA ALA A 42 2.52 11.50 7.90
C ALA A 42 2.14 10.01 7.77
N PRO A 43 1.47 9.44 8.78
CA PRO A 43 0.94 8.08 8.69
C PRO A 43 -0.07 7.94 7.54
N TRP A 44 -0.21 6.73 7.02
CA TRP A 44 -1.16 6.42 5.96
C TRP A 44 -2.40 5.75 6.54
N TYR A 45 -3.54 5.99 5.91
CA TYR A 45 -4.77 5.30 6.22
C TYR A 45 -5.11 4.29 5.11
N VAL A 46 -5.38 3.05 5.47
CA VAL A 46 -5.51 1.95 4.51
C VAL A 46 -6.91 1.35 4.58
N VAL A 47 -7.54 1.20 3.42
CA VAL A 47 -8.79 0.48 3.22
C VAL A 47 -8.49 -0.80 2.44
N MET A 48 -8.64 -1.94 3.10
CA MET A 48 -8.49 -3.26 2.49
C MET A 48 -9.80 -3.68 1.81
N ASP A 49 -9.71 -4.36 0.67
CA ASP A 49 -10.86 -4.84 -0.10
C ASP A 49 -11.77 -5.80 0.71
N SER A 50 -11.19 -6.68 1.53
CA SER A 50 -11.92 -7.56 2.46
C SER A 50 -12.78 -6.81 3.48
N ALA A 51 -12.46 -5.55 3.75
CA ALA A 51 -13.21 -4.68 4.66
C ALA A 51 -14.00 -3.58 3.92
N ALA A 52 -13.94 -3.52 2.58
CA ALA A 52 -14.54 -2.48 1.77
C ALA A 52 -16.06 -2.39 1.99
N TYR A 53 -16.74 -3.54 2.09
CA TYR A 53 -18.19 -3.61 2.29
C TYR A 53 -18.67 -2.94 3.59
N LEU A 54 -17.81 -2.84 4.62
CA LEU A 54 -18.17 -2.21 5.90
C LEU A 54 -18.38 -0.70 5.77
N TYR A 55 -17.79 -0.07 4.75
CA TYR A 55 -17.90 1.37 4.53
C TYR A 55 -19.25 1.79 3.95
N ASP A 56 -20.08 0.84 3.48
CA ASP A 56 -21.48 1.10 3.11
C ASP A 56 -22.38 1.29 4.35
N ILE A 57 -21.91 0.87 5.54
CA ILE A 57 -22.61 1.05 6.81
C ILE A 57 -22.29 2.46 7.35
N PRO A 58 -23.27 3.39 7.45
CA PRO A 58 -23.00 4.79 7.79
C PRO A 58 -22.31 4.99 9.14
N GLU A 59 -22.67 4.19 10.15
CA GLU A 59 -22.07 4.28 11.49
C GLU A 59 -20.61 3.83 11.49
N TYR A 60 -20.29 2.80 10.68
CA TYR A 60 -18.92 2.34 10.50
C TYR A 60 -18.08 3.38 9.78
N LEU A 61 -18.60 3.92 8.68
CA LEU A 61 -17.95 4.97 7.89
C LEU A 61 -17.65 6.20 8.75
N ALA A 62 -18.62 6.68 9.53
CA ALA A 62 -18.44 7.84 10.41
C ALA A 62 -17.34 7.61 11.45
N ARG A 63 -17.31 6.41 12.07
CA ARG A 63 -16.26 6.04 13.03
C ARG A 63 -14.88 5.98 12.35
N GLN A 64 -14.79 5.39 11.16
CA GLN A 64 -13.54 5.30 10.42
C GLN A 64 -13.05 6.66 9.91
N CYS A 65 -13.94 7.58 9.53
CA CYS A 65 -13.55 8.94 9.14
C CYS A 65 -12.85 9.69 10.28
N ARG A 66 -13.31 9.48 11.53
CA ARG A 66 -12.64 10.02 12.70
C ARG A 66 -11.23 9.45 12.86
N VAL A 67 -11.09 8.12 12.80
CA VAL A 67 -9.78 7.44 12.91
C VAL A 67 -8.85 7.87 11.79
N ALA A 68 -9.35 7.94 10.56
CA ALA A 68 -8.58 8.40 9.40
C ALA A 68 -8.08 9.84 9.58
N CYS A 69 -8.91 10.74 10.11
CA CYS A 69 -8.46 12.11 10.41
C CYS A 69 -7.35 12.12 11.46
N GLU A 70 -7.49 11.34 12.55
CA GLU A 70 -6.45 11.22 13.58
C GLU A 70 -5.14 10.66 13.01
N VAL A 71 -5.20 9.61 12.19
CA VAL A 71 -4.05 8.97 11.53
C VAL A 71 -3.36 9.92 10.55
N LEU A 72 -4.13 10.60 9.70
CA LEU A 72 -3.61 11.55 8.69
C LEU A 72 -3.20 12.89 9.31
N GLY A 73 -3.44 13.08 10.62
CA GLY A 73 -3.22 14.32 11.37
C GLY A 73 -4.17 15.46 10.99
N LEU A 74 -5.27 15.17 10.29
CA LEU A 74 -6.28 16.16 9.94
C LEU A 74 -7.03 16.58 11.21
N GLU A 75 -7.43 17.85 11.28
CA GLU A 75 -8.30 18.30 12.36
C GLU A 75 -9.62 17.49 12.33
N PRO A 76 -10.07 16.89 13.44
CA PRO A 76 -11.27 16.07 13.48
C PRO A 76 -12.54 16.94 13.47
N SER A 77 -12.76 17.65 12.36
CA SER A 77 -13.92 18.51 12.12
C SER A 77 -14.91 17.84 11.16
N ARG A 78 -16.21 18.21 11.25
CA ARG A 78 -17.24 17.68 10.34
C ARG A 78 -16.88 17.83 8.86
N PRO A 79 -16.35 18.97 8.37
CA PRO A 79 -15.93 19.10 6.97
C PRO A 79 -14.88 18.07 6.55
N ASN A 80 -13.87 17.82 7.41
CA ASN A 80 -12.82 16.84 7.12
C ASN A 80 -13.37 15.41 7.12
N TRP A 81 -14.32 15.09 8.00
CA TRP A 81 -14.97 13.78 8.01
C TRP A 81 -15.76 13.54 6.73
N VAL A 82 -16.56 14.52 6.29
CA VAL A 82 -17.30 14.44 5.03
C VAL A 82 -16.33 14.28 3.86
N ARG A 83 -15.24 15.04 3.83
CA ARG A 83 -14.21 14.92 2.80
C ARG A 83 -13.62 13.52 2.72
N VAL A 84 -13.21 12.95 3.85
CA VAL A 84 -12.65 11.59 3.90
C VAL A 84 -13.71 10.56 3.47
N ALA A 85 -14.95 10.71 3.94
CA ALA A 85 -16.05 9.83 3.55
C ALA A 85 -16.30 9.85 2.05
N THR A 86 -16.30 11.04 1.43
CA THR A 86 -16.44 11.21 -0.02
C THR A 86 -15.33 10.51 -0.77
N ILE A 87 -14.06 10.72 -0.38
CA ILE A 87 -12.90 10.08 -1.03
C ILE A 87 -13.01 8.56 -0.96
N ILE A 88 -13.39 8.03 0.22
CA ILE A 88 -13.55 6.59 0.39
C ILE A 88 -14.67 6.09 -0.53
N ASN A 89 -15.87 6.66 -0.46
CA ASN A 89 -17.01 6.20 -1.24
C ASN A 89 -16.80 6.31 -2.76
N GLU A 90 -16.14 7.37 -3.22
CA GLU A 90 -15.79 7.54 -4.63
C GLU A 90 -14.70 6.55 -5.08
N GLY A 91 -13.83 6.14 -4.16
CA GLY A 91 -12.73 5.23 -4.45
C GLY A 91 -13.07 3.74 -4.31
N LEU A 92 -14.09 3.36 -3.55
CA LEU A 92 -14.49 1.96 -3.37
C LEU A 92 -14.78 1.23 -4.71
N PRO A 93 -15.48 1.82 -5.70
CA PRO A 93 -15.71 1.17 -6.99
C PRO A 93 -14.40 0.84 -7.73
N ASP A 94 -13.43 1.75 -7.70
CA ASP A 94 -12.13 1.51 -8.31
C ASP A 94 -11.37 0.40 -7.57
N LEU A 95 -11.43 0.40 -6.22
CA LEU A 95 -10.81 -0.64 -5.39
C LEU A 95 -11.36 -2.04 -5.72
N ILE A 96 -12.68 -2.16 -5.86
CA ILE A 96 -13.35 -3.45 -6.13
C ILE A 96 -13.10 -3.92 -7.58
N THR A 97 -12.85 -2.99 -8.51
CA THR A 97 -12.59 -3.31 -9.92
C THR A 97 -11.11 -3.51 -10.24
N MET A 98 -10.20 -3.20 -9.30
CA MET A 98 -8.78 -3.48 -9.45
C MET A 98 -8.55 -4.98 -9.75
N PRO A 99 -7.61 -5.30 -10.67
CA PRO A 99 -7.21 -6.67 -10.89
C PRO A 99 -6.50 -7.25 -9.65
N SER A 100 -6.38 -8.56 -9.58
CA SER A 100 -5.52 -9.23 -8.59
C SER A 100 -4.07 -8.77 -8.71
N GLU A 101 -3.28 -8.90 -7.64
CA GLU A 101 -1.88 -8.51 -7.64
C GLU A 101 -1.17 -9.18 -8.84
N PRO A 102 -0.53 -8.40 -9.72
CA PRO A 102 0.23 -8.98 -10.81
C PRO A 102 1.29 -9.90 -10.24
N ALA A 103 1.56 -11.02 -10.90
CA ALA A 103 2.74 -11.82 -10.63
C ALA A 103 3.97 -11.02 -11.11
N TRP A 104 4.30 -9.94 -10.42
CA TRP A 104 5.65 -9.41 -10.50
C TRP A 104 6.50 -10.54 -9.95
N GLU A 105 7.25 -11.22 -10.81
CA GLU A 105 8.40 -11.99 -10.35
C GLU A 105 9.09 -11.07 -9.35
N ARG A 106 9.23 -11.54 -8.11
CA ARG A 106 10.12 -10.92 -7.13
C ARG A 106 11.52 -11.15 -7.69
N ALA A 107 11.86 -10.46 -8.77
CA ALA A 107 13.20 -10.34 -9.28
C ALA A 107 13.91 -9.52 -8.22
N GLY A 108 14.30 -10.20 -7.14
CA GLY A 108 15.29 -9.66 -6.25
C GLY A 108 16.45 -9.21 -7.11
N GLN A 109 17.01 -8.07 -6.75
CA GLN A 109 18.12 -7.52 -7.50
C GLN A 109 19.23 -8.58 -7.54
N GLU A 110 19.63 -9.03 -8.74
CA GLU A 110 20.73 -9.97 -8.91
C GLU A 110 22.02 -9.20 -8.55
N ILE A 111 22.57 -9.45 -7.36
CA ILE A 111 23.71 -8.68 -6.83
C ILE A 111 25.04 -9.40 -7.09
N GLY A 112 24.98 -10.67 -7.55
CA GLY A 112 26.14 -11.38 -8.03
C GLY A 112 25.85 -12.83 -8.41
N THR A 113 26.85 -13.46 -9.02
CA THR A 113 26.83 -14.88 -9.37
C THR A 113 27.77 -15.63 -8.44
N LEU A 114 27.25 -16.65 -7.75
CA LEU A 114 28.06 -17.56 -6.95
C LEU A 114 28.63 -18.64 -7.88
N ILE A 115 29.95 -18.63 -8.08
CA ILE A 115 30.63 -19.62 -8.91
C ILE A 115 31.35 -20.61 -8.00
N ALA A 116 30.88 -21.84 -7.96
CA ALA A 116 31.56 -22.93 -7.26
C ALA A 116 32.66 -23.51 -8.16
N LYS A 117 33.91 -23.49 -7.68
CA LYS A 117 35.07 -24.08 -8.36
C LYS A 117 35.64 -25.22 -7.54
N LEU A 118 35.87 -26.37 -8.18
CA LEU A 118 36.64 -27.49 -7.64
C LEU A 118 37.86 -27.69 -8.54
N ASP A 119 39.06 -27.72 -7.95
CA ASP A 119 40.34 -27.88 -8.68
C ASP A 119 40.51 -26.91 -9.86
N GLY A 120 40.06 -25.66 -9.69
CA GLY A 120 40.18 -24.61 -10.69
C GLY A 120 39.18 -24.70 -11.86
N LYS A 121 38.29 -25.70 -11.89
CA LYS A 121 37.20 -25.80 -12.87
C LYS A 121 35.86 -25.40 -12.26
N GLU A 122 35.11 -24.59 -13.00
CA GLU A 122 33.75 -24.16 -12.66
C GLU A 122 32.79 -25.34 -12.79
N ILE A 123 32.10 -25.68 -11.70
CA ILE A 123 31.18 -26.84 -11.62
C ILE A 123 29.71 -26.43 -11.44
N ALA A 124 29.44 -25.21 -10.94
CA ALA A 124 28.09 -24.64 -10.88
C ALA A 124 28.14 -23.11 -10.76
N SER A 125 27.15 -22.44 -11.35
CA SER A 125 26.89 -21.01 -11.19
C SER A 125 25.45 -20.79 -10.77
N GLU A 126 25.22 -20.14 -9.64
CA GLU A 126 23.88 -19.74 -9.18
C GLU A 126 23.80 -18.22 -9.03
N ALA A 127 22.71 -17.65 -9.53
CA ALA A 127 22.39 -16.24 -9.36
C ALA A 127 21.98 -15.98 -7.89
N VAL A 128 22.66 -15.06 -7.22
CA VAL A 128 22.32 -14.65 -5.86
C VAL A 128 21.30 -13.51 -5.94
N VAL A 129 20.06 -13.84 -5.57
CA VAL A 129 18.91 -12.95 -5.58
C VAL A 129 18.63 -12.50 -4.15
N ILE A 130 18.69 -11.20 -3.86
CA ILE A 130 18.21 -10.67 -2.56
C ILE A 130 16.71 -10.47 -2.64
N GLU A 131 15.95 -11.12 -1.75
CA GLU A 131 14.51 -10.88 -1.63
C GLU A 131 14.23 -9.40 -1.37
N ASP A 132 13.55 -8.75 -2.31
CA ASP A 132 13.11 -7.35 -2.18
C ASP A 132 11.93 -7.29 -1.22
N LYS A 133 12.25 -7.27 0.08
CA LYS A 133 11.28 -6.88 1.12
C LYS A 133 11.17 -5.37 1.02
N GLY A 134 10.10 -4.90 0.36
CA GLY A 134 9.76 -3.48 0.26
C GLY A 134 9.65 -2.79 1.64
N ALA A 135 9.12 -1.57 1.67
CA ALA A 135 9.15 -0.77 2.90
C ALA A 135 8.44 -1.46 4.08
N GLU A 136 9.21 -1.96 5.05
CA GLU A 136 8.72 -2.52 6.32
C GLU A 136 8.50 -1.40 7.35
N TYR A 137 7.28 -1.30 7.88
CA TYR A 137 7.01 -0.40 9.00
C TYR A 137 7.52 -1.02 10.31
N VAL A 138 8.65 -0.52 10.82
CA VAL A 138 9.18 -0.85 12.15
C VAL A 138 8.68 0.20 13.13
N ARG A 139 7.86 -0.20 14.12
CA ARG A 139 7.57 0.65 15.29
C ARG A 139 8.88 0.80 16.09
N SER A 140 9.47 2.00 16.06
CA SER A 140 10.48 2.44 17.03
C SER A 140 9.83 2.86 18.33
#